data_AF-A0A3D1ESH2-F1
#
_entry.id   AF-A0A3D1ESH2-F1
#
_cell.length_a   1.000
_cell.length_b   1.000
_cell.length_c   1.000
_cell.angle_alpha   90.00
_cell.angle_beta   90.00
_cell.angle_gamma   90.00
#
_symmetry.space_group_name_H-M   'P 1'
#
loop_
_entity.id
_entity.type
_entity.pdbx_description
1 polymer ?
#
loop_
_entity_poly.entity_id
_entity_poly.type
_entity_poly.pdbx_seq_one_letter_code
_entity_poly.pdbx_strand_id
1 'polypeptide(L)'
;TTDTCAAYYDQGSKMPSGLMDQVAKAIKTLEKETGKKFGDGHNPLLLSVRSGAAVSMPGMMDTVLNLGLNDDSVEAMAEAAGERFAFDAYRRLINMFGDVVMDVDHHHFEEAFEGLKKKLKVKEDTDVDAAGLRQLCDLYKNVYRKHVGKTFPQNPMGQLEAAIEAVFKSWNGDKALSYRRIEGISGLNGTAVNVQTMVFGNTGDDSGTG
;
A
#
# COMPACT_ATOMS: atom_id res chain seq x y z
N THR A 1 -3.53 -12.75 -12.07
CA THR A 1 -2.49 -13.76 -12.37
C THR A 1 -1.45 -13.13 -13.30
N THR A 2 -0.41 -13.86 -13.72
CA THR A 2 0.54 -13.37 -14.74
C THR A 2 -0.13 -13.16 -16.09
N ASP A 3 -1.11 -14.00 -16.46
CA ASP A 3 -1.86 -13.84 -17.71
C ASP A 3 -2.76 -12.59 -17.67
N THR A 4 -3.26 -12.21 -16.50
CA THR A 4 -3.95 -10.92 -16.32
C THR A 4 -3.02 -9.75 -16.59
N CYS A 5 -1.76 -9.83 -16.20
CA CYS A 5 -0.76 -8.80 -16.47
C CYS A 5 -0.43 -8.72 -17.97
N ALA A 6 -0.30 -9.86 -18.66
CA ALA A 6 -0.19 -9.88 -20.12
C ALA A 6 -1.39 -9.20 -20.79
N ALA A 7 -2.61 -9.59 -20.40
CA ALA A 7 -3.84 -9.00 -20.93
C ALA A 7 -3.96 -7.49 -20.68
N TYR A 8 -3.45 -6.99 -19.55
CA TYR A 8 -3.37 -5.55 -19.25
C TYR A 8 -2.55 -4.80 -20.31
N TYR A 9 -1.39 -5.34 -20.69
CA TYR A 9 -0.53 -4.75 -21.72
C TYR A 9 -1.07 -4.92 -23.13
N ASP A 10 -1.65 -6.09 -23.45
CA ASP A 10 -2.29 -6.34 -24.76
C ASP A 10 -3.44 -5.37 -25.04
N GLN A 11 -4.09 -4.85 -23.99
CA GLN A 11 -5.17 -3.88 -24.07
C GLN A 11 -4.70 -2.42 -23.99
N GLY A 12 -3.40 -2.17 -24.14
CA GLY A 12 -2.82 -0.83 -24.11
C GLY A 12 -2.73 -0.26 -22.69
N SER A 13 -2.29 -1.09 -21.74
CA SER A 13 -2.17 -0.75 -20.32
C SER A 13 -3.49 -0.32 -19.69
N LYS A 14 -4.53 -1.12 -19.94
CA LYS A 14 -5.87 -0.93 -19.37
C LYS A 14 -6.27 -2.14 -18.56
N MET A 15 -6.91 -1.89 -17.42
CA MET A 15 -7.41 -2.96 -16.56
C MET A 15 -8.43 -3.84 -17.33
N PRO A 16 -8.23 -5.16 -17.39
CA PRO A 16 -9.15 -6.06 -18.08
C PRO A 16 -10.58 -5.96 -17.54
N SER A 17 -11.55 -5.97 -18.45
CA SER A 17 -12.98 -5.94 -18.08
C SER A 17 -13.36 -7.10 -17.14
N GLY A 18 -14.14 -6.79 -16.10
CA GLY A 18 -14.58 -7.77 -15.10
C GLY A 18 -13.50 -8.23 -14.11
N LEU A 19 -12.25 -7.74 -14.21
CA LEU A 19 -11.20 -8.06 -13.24
C LEU A 19 -11.60 -7.61 -11.84
N MET A 20 -12.06 -6.37 -11.68
CA MET A 20 -12.44 -5.84 -10.36
C MET A 20 -13.67 -6.54 -9.76
N ASP A 21 -14.55 -7.11 -10.59
CA ASP A 21 -15.65 -7.95 -10.10
C ASP A 21 -15.14 -9.28 -9.51
N GLN A 22 -14.12 -9.88 -10.14
CA GLN A 22 -13.48 -11.08 -9.61
C GLN A 22 -12.70 -10.77 -8.32
N VAL A 23 -11.99 -9.65 -8.30
CA VAL A 23 -11.31 -9.16 -7.08
C VAL A 23 -12.32 -8.95 -5.96
N ALA A 24 -13.43 -8.25 -6.22
CA ALA A 24 -14.47 -8.02 -5.20
C ALA A 24 -15.08 -9.33 -4.67
N LYS A 25 -15.26 -10.35 -5.52
CA LYS A 25 -15.69 -11.70 -5.08
C LYS A 25 -14.65 -12.36 -4.19
N ALA A 26 -13.36 -12.26 -4.52
CA ALA A 26 -12.28 -12.81 -3.71
C ALA A 26 -12.18 -12.08 -2.35
N ILE A 27 -12.33 -10.75 -2.33
CA ILE A 27 -12.38 -9.98 -1.08
C ILE A 27 -13.53 -10.46 -0.20
N LYS A 28 -14.73 -10.70 -0.74
CA LYS A 28 -15.85 -11.26 0.04
C LYS A 28 -15.55 -12.61 0.68
N THR A 29 -14.72 -13.44 0.04
CA THR A 29 -14.25 -14.69 0.64
C THR A 29 -13.36 -14.39 1.85
N LEU A 30 -12.40 -13.47 1.72
CA LEU A 30 -11.56 -13.04 2.84
C LEU A 30 -12.38 -12.43 3.98
N GLU A 31 -13.38 -11.63 3.67
CA GLU A 31 -14.29 -11.06 4.67
C GLU A 31 -15.01 -12.15 5.46
N LYS A 32 -15.52 -13.18 4.77
CA LYS A 32 -16.20 -14.32 5.40
C LYS A 32 -15.25 -15.14 6.28
N GLU A 33 -14.02 -15.38 5.84
CA GLU A 33 -13.03 -16.17 6.57
C GLU A 33 -12.47 -15.44 7.79
N THR A 34 -12.32 -14.13 7.70
CA THR A 34 -11.72 -13.31 8.78
C THR A 34 -12.76 -12.72 9.73
N GLY A 35 -14.04 -12.69 9.35
CA GLY A 35 -15.09 -11.98 10.08
C GLY A 35 -14.94 -10.45 10.05
N LYS A 36 -14.04 -9.92 9.22
CA LYS A 36 -13.76 -8.49 9.02
C LYS A 36 -14.37 -8.04 7.71
N LYS A 37 -14.52 -6.72 7.51
CA LYS A 37 -15.09 -6.17 6.27
C LYS A 37 -14.20 -5.09 5.66
N PHE A 38 -13.96 -5.17 4.36
CA PHE A 38 -13.07 -4.26 3.64
C PHE A 38 -13.71 -2.88 3.50
N GLY A 39 -13.06 -1.88 4.10
CA GLY A 39 -13.62 -0.53 4.23
C GLY A 39 -14.71 -0.36 5.26
N ASP A 40 -14.83 -1.30 6.20
CA ASP A 40 -15.63 -1.10 7.39
C ASP A 40 -14.92 -0.16 8.38
N GLY A 41 -15.67 0.81 8.90
CA GLY A 41 -15.14 1.80 9.83
C GLY A 41 -14.98 1.30 11.27
N HIS A 42 -15.43 0.09 11.61
CA HIS A 42 -15.38 -0.45 12.98
C HIS A 42 -14.56 -1.74 13.10
N ASN A 43 -14.69 -2.68 12.15
CA ASN A 43 -13.88 -3.90 12.10
C ASN A 43 -13.25 -4.07 10.71
N PRO A 44 -12.28 -3.19 10.35
CA PRO A 44 -11.71 -3.15 9.03
C PRO A 44 -10.93 -4.44 8.72
N LEU A 45 -11.18 -4.99 7.52
CA LEU A 45 -10.25 -5.90 6.85
C LEU A 45 -9.16 -5.04 6.21
N LEU A 46 -7.90 -5.34 6.50
CA LEU A 46 -6.75 -4.65 5.91
C LEU A 46 -5.93 -5.64 5.12
N LEU A 47 -5.36 -5.16 4.01
CA LEU A 47 -4.69 -6.00 3.03
C LEU A 47 -3.25 -5.53 2.81
N SER A 48 -2.41 -6.46 2.39
CA SER A 48 -1.15 -6.18 1.72
C SER A 48 -1.26 -6.54 0.25
N VAL A 49 -0.57 -5.78 -0.59
CA VAL A 49 -0.45 -6.01 -2.03
C VAL A 49 1.02 -6.17 -2.37
N ARG A 50 1.36 -7.30 -3.01
CA ARG A 50 2.74 -7.67 -3.36
C ARG A 50 2.84 -8.13 -4.80
N SER A 51 3.91 -7.74 -5.48
CA SER A 51 4.30 -8.30 -6.77
C SER A 51 4.78 -9.76 -6.61
N GLY A 52 4.64 -10.56 -7.67
CA GLY A 52 5.03 -11.97 -7.66
C GLY A 52 5.23 -12.50 -9.07
N ALA A 53 6.49 -12.56 -9.52
CA ALA A 53 6.86 -13.10 -10.83
C ALA A 53 7.27 -14.58 -10.71
N ALA A 54 7.25 -15.29 -11.85
CA ALA A 54 7.64 -16.70 -11.92
C ALA A 54 9.10 -16.96 -11.53
N VAL A 55 9.94 -15.93 -11.65
CA VAL A 55 11.34 -15.93 -11.21
C VAL A 55 11.58 -14.72 -10.32
N SER A 56 12.58 -14.79 -9.44
CA SER A 56 12.97 -13.64 -8.61
C SER A 56 13.40 -12.49 -9.49
N MET A 57 12.69 -11.37 -9.38
CA MET A 57 13.00 -10.14 -10.11
C MET A 57 13.16 -8.97 -9.13
N PRO A 58 14.40 -8.59 -8.79
CA PRO A 58 14.70 -7.34 -8.11
C PRO A 58 14.20 -6.15 -8.94
N GLY A 59 13.64 -5.13 -8.27
CA GLY A 59 13.14 -3.92 -8.92
C GLY A 59 11.71 -4.02 -9.45
N MET A 60 10.95 -5.07 -9.09
CA MET A 60 9.49 -5.01 -9.11
C MET A 60 8.94 -4.10 -8.00
N MET A 61 7.67 -3.73 -8.10
CA MET A 61 6.98 -2.90 -7.11
C MET A 61 7.23 -3.38 -5.67
N ASP A 62 7.60 -2.44 -4.80
CA ASP A 62 7.68 -2.65 -3.37
C ASP A 62 6.31 -3.00 -2.78
N THR A 63 6.31 -3.63 -1.61
CA THR A 63 5.08 -4.09 -0.96
C THR A 63 4.28 -2.91 -0.40
N VAL A 64 2.97 -2.87 -0.68
CA VAL A 64 2.05 -1.96 0.02
C VAL A 64 1.39 -2.71 1.17
N LEU A 65 1.58 -2.21 2.40
CA LEU A 65 0.94 -2.72 3.62
C LEU A 65 -0.21 -1.82 4.07
N ASN A 66 -1.06 -2.36 4.95
CA ASN A 66 -2.16 -1.64 5.61
C ASN A 66 -3.22 -1.07 4.65
N LEU A 67 -3.30 -1.58 3.42
CA LEU A 67 -4.25 -1.11 2.42
C LEU A 67 -5.68 -1.33 2.92
N GLY A 68 -6.49 -0.29 2.85
CA GLY A 68 -7.84 -0.22 3.39
C GLY A 68 -7.98 0.71 4.60
N LEU A 69 -6.87 1.21 5.16
CA LEU A 69 -6.94 2.31 6.11
C LEU A 69 -7.42 3.59 5.43
N ASN A 70 -8.30 4.30 6.13
CA ASN A 70 -8.81 5.62 5.79
C ASN A 70 -9.10 6.39 7.08
N ASP A 71 -9.67 7.59 6.95
CA ASP A 71 -9.90 8.48 8.09
C ASP A 71 -10.89 7.90 9.12
N ASP A 72 -11.79 7.00 8.72
CA ASP A 72 -12.74 6.34 9.63
C ASP A 72 -12.12 5.08 10.25
N SER A 73 -11.54 4.20 9.43
CA SER A 73 -11.04 2.90 9.88
C SER A 73 -9.77 2.99 10.72
N VAL A 74 -9.00 4.08 10.61
CA VAL A 74 -7.88 4.36 11.51
C VAL A 74 -8.36 4.64 12.93
N GLU A 75 -9.52 5.27 13.13
CA GLU A 75 -10.05 5.55 14.47
C GLU A 75 -10.48 4.26 15.15
N ALA A 76 -11.19 3.36 14.45
CA ALA A 76 -11.52 2.06 15.05
C ALA A 76 -10.29 1.19 15.32
N MET A 77 -9.26 1.28 14.48
CA MET A 77 -7.99 0.64 14.78
C MET A 77 -7.33 1.27 16.03
N ALA A 78 -7.44 2.59 16.19
CA ALA A 78 -6.92 3.30 17.34
C ALA A 78 -7.62 2.89 18.64
N GLU A 79 -8.95 2.73 18.61
CA GLU A 79 -9.73 2.21 19.73
C GLU A 79 -9.38 0.75 20.07
N ALA A 80 -9.16 -0.10 19.06
CA ALA A 80 -8.94 -1.52 19.25
C ALA A 80 -7.49 -1.90 19.64
N ALA A 81 -6.50 -1.18 19.11
CA ALA A 81 -5.08 -1.55 19.18
C ALA A 81 -4.15 -0.41 19.64
N GLY A 82 -4.71 0.76 19.98
CA GLY A 82 -3.98 1.91 20.48
C GLY A 82 -3.70 2.97 19.41
N GLU A 83 -3.89 4.24 19.77
CA GLU A 83 -3.80 5.37 18.83
C GLU A 83 -2.44 5.46 18.14
N ARG A 84 -1.35 5.36 18.90
CA ARG A 84 0.00 5.52 18.33
C ARG A 84 0.25 4.49 17.23
N PHE A 85 -0.13 3.24 17.46
CA PHE A 85 0.01 2.16 16.48
C PHE A 85 -0.85 2.42 15.23
N ALA A 86 -2.12 2.79 15.41
CA ALA A 86 -3.04 3.03 14.30
C ALA A 86 -2.57 4.16 13.37
N PHE A 87 -2.17 5.30 13.96
CA PHE A 87 -1.67 6.43 13.17
C PHE A 87 -0.27 6.18 12.60
N ASP A 88 0.56 5.34 13.23
CA ASP A 88 1.80 4.87 12.61
C ASP A 88 1.53 3.97 11.39
N ALA A 89 0.55 3.07 11.48
CA ALA A 89 0.14 2.23 10.36
C ALA A 89 -0.44 3.07 9.21
N TYR A 90 -1.23 4.10 9.54
CA TYR A 90 -1.87 4.95 8.54
C TYR A 90 -0.89 5.89 7.84
N ARG A 91 0.01 6.56 8.58
CA ARG A 91 1.05 7.40 7.95
C ARG A 91 1.98 6.57 7.06
N ARG A 92 2.27 5.32 7.43
CA ARG A 92 3.02 4.39 6.57
C ARG A 92 2.26 4.04 5.30
N LEU A 93 0.96 3.74 5.38
CA LEU A 93 0.14 3.53 4.19
C LEU A 93 0.19 4.74 3.25
N ILE A 94 -0.03 5.96 3.76
CA ILE A 94 -0.08 7.16 2.92
C ILE A 94 1.26 7.38 2.19
N ASN A 95 2.38 7.17 2.90
CA ASN A 95 3.72 7.24 2.31
C ASN A 95 3.92 6.15 1.24
N MET A 96 3.76 4.86 1.58
CA MET A 96 3.97 3.75 0.64
C MET A 96 3.04 3.85 -0.57
N PHE A 97 1.79 4.26 -0.38
CA PHE A 97 0.85 4.43 -1.48
C PHE A 97 1.23 5.64 -2.36
N GLY A 98 1.63 6.76 -1.74
CA GLY A 98 2.14 7.92 -2.49
C GLY A 98 3.35 7.57 -3.34
N ASP A 99 4.35 6.96 -2.72
CA ASP A 99 5.61 6.58 -3.36
C ASP A 99 5.42 5.46 -4.38
N VAL A 100 4.95 4.29 -3.93
CA VAL A 100 4.98 3.08 -4.75
C VAL A 100 3.81 3.02 -5.75
N VAL A 101 2.63 3.53 -5.40
CA VAL A 101 1.44 3.45 -6.27
C VAL A 101 1.32 4.69 -7.17
N MET A 102 1.67 5.86 -6.64
CA MET A 102 1.47 7.14 -7.31
C MET A 102 2.76 7.84 -7.76
N ASP A 103 3.92 7.19 -7.59
CA ASP A 103 5.23 7.66 -8.06
C ASP A 103 5.63 9.02 -7.46
N VAL A 104 5.25 9.28 -6.20
CA VAL A 104 5.65 10.48 -5.46
C VAL A 104 6.95 10.21 -4.72
N ASP A 105 8.03 10.90 -5.10
CA ASP A 105 9.35 10.74 -4.47
C ASP A 105 9.26 10.75 -2.93
N HIS A 106 9.67 9.62 -2.33
CA HIS A 106 9.71 9.38 -0.89
C HIS A 106 10.34 10.53 -0.09
N HIS A 107 11.31 11.25 -0.68
CA HIS A 107 11.96 12.38 -0.04
C HIS A 107 10.98 13.44 0.46
N HIS A 108 9.86 13.67 -0.24
CA HIS A 108 8.86 14.66 0.17
C HIS A 108 8.11 14.26 1.46
N PHE A 109 7.92 12.96 1.69
CA PHE A 109 7.33 12.46 2.93
C PHE A 109 8.35 12.56 4.08
N GLU A 110 9.61 12.22 3.82
CA GLU A 110 10.70 12.36 4.81
C GLU A 110 10.91 13.82 5.23
N GLU A 111 10.91 14.77 4.29
CA GLU A 111 10.97 16.21 4.59
C GLU A 111 9.83 16.66 5.53
N ALA A 112 8.61 16.15 5.29
CA ALA A 112 7.45 16.47 6.12
C ALA A 112 7.59 15.89 7.54
N PHE A 113 8.13 14.67 7.67
CA PHE A 113 8.33 14.04 8.97
C PHE A 113 9.46 14.73 9.76
N GLU A 114 10.60 14.98 9.13
CA GLU A 114 11.70 15.73 9.71
C GLU A 114 11.28 17.14 10.16
N GLY A 115 10.44 17.80 9.36
CA GLY A 115 9.84 19.08 9.71
C GLY A 115 8.98 19.00 10.99
N LEU A 116 8.20 17.92 11.15
CA LEU A 116 7.40 17.68 12.35
C LEU A 116 8.28 17.36 13.56
N LYS A 117 9.26 16.46 13.43
CA LYS A 117 10.17 16.09 14.53
C LYS A 117 10.90 17.31 15.10
N LYS A 118 11.37 18.21 14.23
CA LYS A 118 11.97 19.50 14.64
C LYS A 118 11.02 20.38 15.44
N LYS A 119 9.74 20.45 15.04
CA LYS A 119 8.71 21.21 15.78
C LYS A 119 8.43 20.62 17.15
N LEU A 120 8.38 19.29 17.24
CA LEU A 120 8.16 18.55 18.48
C LEU A 120 9.44 18.43 19.35
N LYS A 121 10.61 18.83 18.83
CA LYS A 121 11.92 18.72 19.48
C LYS A 121 12.31 17.27 19.84
N VAL A 122 11.88 16.33 19.01
CA VAL A 122 12.24 14.91 19.11
C VAL A 122 13.29 14.54 18.06
N LYS A 123 14.01 13.44 18.26
CA LYS A 123 15.07 12.99 17.34
C LYS A 123 14.64 11.74 16.57
N GLU A 124 14.16 10.74 17.29
CA GLU A 124 13.78 9.46 16.70
C GLU A 124 12.30 9.47 16.29
N ASP A 125 11.96 8.71 15.25
CA ASP A 125 10.57 8.51 14.84
C ASP A 125 9.74 7.85 15.96
N THR A 126 10.39 7.02 16.79
CA THR A 126 9.78 6.35 17.93
C THR A 126 9.35 7.33 19.03
N ASP A 127 10.00 8.49 19.11
CA ASP A 127 9.72 9.51 20.11
C ASP A 127 8.46 10.34 19.78
N VAL A 128 7.93 10.21 18.56
CA VAL A 128 6.73 10.91 18.12
C VAL A 128 5.51 10.18 18.70
N ASP A 129 4.70 10.92 19.44
CA ASP A 129 3.49 10.41 20.11
C ASP A 129 2.30 10.29 19.15
N ALA A 130 1.17 9.77 19.65
CA ALA A 130 -0.03 9.55 18.85
C ALA A 130 -0.58 10.85 18.22
N ALA A 131 -0.56 11.95 18.97
CA ALA A 131 -1.03 13.26 18.49
C ALA A 131 -0.13 13.79 17.36
N GLY A 132 1.19 13.64 17.49
CA GLY A 132 2.14 13.94 16.43
C GLY A 132 1.93 13.09 15.19
N LEU A 133 1.73 11.77 15.33
CA LEU A 133 1.48 10.88 14.19
C LEU A 133 0.15 11.18 13.48
N ARG A 134 -0.89 11.57 14.23
CA ARG A 134 -2.15 12.05 13.66
C ARG A 134 -1.93 13.32 12.82
N GLN A 135 -1.18 14.29 13.36
CA GLN A 135 -0.78 15.49 12.61
C GLN A 135 0.05 15.14 11.38
N LEU A 136 0.93 14.13 11.47
CA LEU A 136 1.75 13.67 10.35
C LEU A 136 0.91 13.07 9.23
N CYS A 137 -0.15 12.32 9.54
CA CYS A 137 -1.07 11.79 8.53
C CYS A 137 -1.64 12.93 7.67
N ASP A 138 -2.03 14.04 8.29
CA ASP A 138 -2.55 15.20 7.55
C ASP A 138 -1.46 15.89 6.71
N LEU A 139 -0.24 16.00 7.23
CA LEU A 139 0.90 16.49 6.46
C LEU A 139 1.18 15.60 5.25
N TYR A 140 1.12 14.28 5.40
CA TYR A 140 1.35 13.32 4.31
C TYR A 140 0.23 13.37 3.28
N LYS A 141 -1.04 13.51 3.67
CA LYS A 141 -2.15 13.76 2.73
C LYS A 141 -1.94 15.05 1.93
N ASN A 142 -1.34 16.08 2.53
CA ASN A 142 -1.00 17.32 1.83
C ASN A 142 0.15 17.13 0.84
N VAL A 143 1.19 16.38 1.21
CA VAL A 143 2.27 15.97 0.27
C VAL A 143 1.66 15.22 -0.90
N TYR A 144 0.87 14.17 -0.63
CA TYR A 144 0.16 13.40 -1.65
C TYR A 144 -0.64 14.32 -2.58
N ARG A 145 -1.47 15.22 -2.01
CA ARG A 145 -2.30 16.13 -2.81
C ARG A 145 -1.47 17.07 -3.68
N LYS A 146 -0.35 17.58 -3.16
CA LYS A 146 0.54 18.50 -3.88
C LYS A 146 1.16 17.83 -5.11
N HIS A 147 1.58 16.57 -5.00
CA HIS A 147 2.31 15.87 -6.05
C HIS A 147 1.40 15.08 -7.00
N VAL A 148 0.30 14.50 -6.50
CA VAL A 148 -0.66 13.71 -7.28
C VAL A 148 -1.78 14.58 -7.87
N GLY A 149 -2.04 15.77 -7.29
CA GLY A 149 -3.13 16.65 -7.70
C GLY A 149 -4.52 16.19 -7.25
N LYS A 150 -4.61 15.11 -6.47
CA LYS A 150 -5.85 14.55 -5.91
C LYS A 150 -5.70 14.29 -4.42
N THR A 151 -6.79 14.25 -3.69
CA THR A 151 -6.77 13.84 -2.28
C THR A 151 -6.45 12.36 -2.14
N PHE A 152 -5.84 11.96 -1.03
CA PHE A 152 -5.57 10.55 -0.73
C PHE A 152 -6.89 9.74 -0.80
N PRO A 153 -6.94 8.63 -1.55
CA PRO A 153 -8.17 7.87 -1.75
C PRO A 153 -8.68 7.28 -0.44
N GLN A 154 -9.88 7.70 -0.02
CA GLN A 154 -10.55 7.19 1.19
C GLN A 154 -11.33 5.89 0.92
N ASN A 155 -11.61 5.56 -0.35
CA ASN A 155 -12.29 4.33 -0.74
C ASN A 155 -11.27 3.17 -0.87
N PRO A 156 -11.40 2.11 -0.05
CA PRO A 156 -10.47 0.98 -0.06
C PRO A 156 -10.44 0.17 -1.36
N MET A 157 -11.58 0.02 -2.04
CA MET A 157 -11.61 -0.65 -3.36
C MET A 157 -10.86 0.17 -4.41
N GLY A 158 -10.94 1.50 -4.35
CA GLY A 158 -10.15 2.39 -5.19
C GLY A 158 -8.65 2.32 -4.88
N GLN A 159 -8.28 2.21 -3.60
CA GLN A 159 -6.88 1.95 -3.21
C GLN A 159 -6.39 0.60 -3.81
N LEU A 160 -7.20 -0.45 -3.68
CA LEU A 160 -6.84 -1.79 -4.14
C LEU A 160 -6.67 -1.85 -5.67
N GLU A 161 -7.60 -1.24 -6.42
CA GLU A 161 -7.50 -1.14 -7.88
C GLU A 161 -6.22 -0.44 -8.31
N ALA A 162 -5.93 0.72 -7.73
CA ALA A 162 -4.71 1.48 -8.01
C ALA A 162 -3.44 0.68 -7.68
N ALA A 163 -3.42 -0.01 -6.53
CA ALA A 163 -2.28 -0.85 -6.15
C ALA A 163 -2.08 -2.04 -7.10
N ILE A 164 -3.15 -2.71 -7.54
CA ILE A 164 -3.08 -3.79 -8.53
C ILE A 164 -2.50 -3.27 -9.86
N GLU A 165 -2.98 -2.11 -10.32
CA GLU A 165 -2.49 -1.51 -11.55
C GLU A 165 -1.02 -1.09 -11.44
N ALA A 166 -0.59 -0.55 -10.30
CA ALA A 166 0.81 -0.22 -10.04
C ALA A 166 1.72 -1.46 -10.09
N VAL A 167 1.28 -2.60 -9.54
CA VAL A 167 2.04 -3.85 -9.67
C VAL A 167 2.20 -4.23 -11.14
N PHE A 168 1.14 -4.15 -11.94
CA PHE A 168 1.24 -4.44 -13.38
C PHE A 168 2.19 -3.46 -14.08
N LYS A 169 2.11 -2.16 -13.81
CA LYS A 169 3.01 -1.14 -14.37
C LYS A 169 4.48 -1.41 -14.04
N SER A 170 4.76 -1.84 -12.81
CA SER A 170 6.13 -2.15 -12.37
C SER A 170 6.81 -3.24 -13.19
N TRP A 171 6.03 -4.13 -13.82
CA TRP A 171 6.57 -5.17 -14.70
C TRP A 171 7.41 -4.59 -15.86
N ASN A 172 7.00 -3.45 -16.42
CA ASN A 172 7.71 -2.75 -17.50
C ASN A 172 8.45 -1.50 -17.01
N GLY A 173 8.70 -1.37 -15.70
CA GLY A 173 9.57 -0.32 -15.18
C GLY A 173 11.03 -0.51 -15.62
N ASP A 174 11.79 0.58 -15.69
CA ASP A 174 13.17 0.58 -16.19
C ASP A 174 14.09 -0.40 -15.47
N LYS A 175 13.95 -0.52 -14.14
CA LYS A 175 14.71 -1.48 -13.32
C LYS A 175 14.39 -2.93 -13.73
N ALA A 176 13.10 -3.28 -13.84
CA ALA A 176 12.66 -4.61 -14.22
C ALA A 176 13.09 -4.98 -15.65
N LEU A 177 12.98 -4.04 -16.60
CA LEU A 177 13.44 -4.22 -17.98
C LEU A 177 14.97 -4.41 -18.06
N SER A 178 15.71 -3.61 -17.31
CA SER A 178 17.17 -3.70 -17.27
C SER A 178 17.62 -5.03 -16.67
N TYR A 179 17.00 -5.45 -15.55
CA TYR A 179 17.29 -6.73 -14.91
C TYR A 179 17.04 -7.91 -15.85
N ARG A 180 15.86 -7.97 -16.50
CA ARG A 180 15.55 -9.05 -17.45
C ARG A 180 16.56 -9.12 -18.60
N ARG A 181 17.04 -7.98 -19.09
CA ARG A 181 18.03 -7.90 -20.17
C ARG A 181 19.40 -8.43 -19.73
N ILE A 182 19.86 -8.03 -18.53
CA ILE A 182 21.16 -8.42 -17.99
C ILE A 182 21.19 -9.93 -17.71
N GLU A 183 20.12 -10.45 -17.10
CA GLU A 183 20.01 -11.86 -16.71
C GLU A 183 19.53 -12.78 -17.86
N GLY A 184 19.29 -12.23 -19.06
CA GLY A 184 18.80 -13.00 -20.21
C GLY A 184 17.41 -13.62 -20.04
N ILE A 185 16.57 -13.05 -19.18
CA ILE A 185 15.22 -13.54 -18.88
C ILE A 185 14.28 -13.14 -20.02
N SER A 186 13.67 -14.15 -20.65
CA SER A 186 12.70 -13.97 -21.74
C SER A 186 11.53 -14.94 -21.62
N GLY A 187 10.44 -14.71 -22.36
CA GLY A 187 9.28 -15.61 -22.38
C GLY A 187 8.34 -15.56 -21.17
N LEU A 188 8.51 -14.59 -20.26
CA LEU A 188 7.60 -14.42 -19.11
C LEU A 188 6.39 -13.55 -19.49
N ASN A 189 5.19 -14.01 -19.13
CA ASN A 189 3.93 -13.32 -19.43
C ASN A 189 3.73 -12.02 -18.62
N GLY A 190 4.31 -11.92 -17.42
CA GLY A 190 4.05 -10.81 -16.53
C GLY A 190 4.37 -11.11 -15.07
N THR A 191 3.88 -10.24 -14.19
CA THR A 191 3.84 -10.47 -12.73
C THR A 191 2.41 -10.80 -12.29
N ALA A 192 2.27 -11.66 -11.29
CA ALA A 192 1.04 -11.79 -10.53
C ALA A 192 0.95 -10.66 -9.48
N VAL A 193 -0.25 -10.51 -8.92
CA VAL A 193 -0.52 -9.66 -7.77
C VAL A 193 -1.03 -10.56 -6.65
N ASN A 194 -0.34 -10.54 -5.52
CA ASN A 194 -0.76 -11.23 -4.31
C ASN A 194 -1.46 -10.22 -3.40
N VAL A 195 -2.71 -10.50 -3.05
CA VAL A 195 -3.51 -9.72 -2.11
C VAL A 195 -3.74 -10.60 -0.89
N GLN A 196 -3.29 -10.15 0.28
CA GLN A 196 -3.26 -10.95 1.49
C GLN A 196 -3.76 -10.15 2.70
N THR A 197 -4.56 -10.76 3.56
CA THR A 197 -4.95 -10.17 4.85
C THR A 197 -3.73 -9.78 5.68
N MET A 198 -3.75 -8.57 6.26
CA MET A 198 -2.70 -8.09 7.15
C MET A 198 -2.67 -8.88 8.45
N VAL A 199 -1.46 -9.14 8.92
CA VAL A 199 -1.14 -9.49 10.30
C VAL A 199 -0.16 -8.46 10.83
N PHE A 200 -0.25 -8.12 12.11
CA PHE A 200 0.55 -7.06 12.70
C PHE A 200 1.60 -7.66 13.63
N GLY A 201 2.87 -7.46 13.29
CA GLY A 201 4.00 -7.83 14.14
C GLY A 201 4.43 -6.72 15.10
N ASN A 202 3.67 -5.63 15.19
CA ASN A 202 4.04 -4.40 15.89
C ASN A 202 2.93 -3.87 16.82
N THR A 203 2.07 -4.75 17.31
CA THR A 203 0.97 -4.42 18.24
C THR A 203 1.38 -4.42 19.73
N GLY A 204 2.59 -4.89 20.06
CA GLY A 204 3.06 -4.93 21.45
C GLY A 204 4.29 -5.84 21.62
N ASP A 205 4.69 -6.04 22.88
CA ASP A 205 5.89 -6.79 23.26
C ASP A 205 5.81 -8.31 22.97
N ASP A 206 4.62 -8.82 22.65
CA ASP A 206 4.35 -10.22 22.28
C ASP A 206 4.25 -10.45 20.76
N SER A 207 4.55 -9.42 19.96
CA SER A 207 4.41 -9.41 18.50
C SER A 207 5.76 -9.19 17.83
N GLY A 208 5.99 -9.77 16.64
CA GLY A 208 7.25 -9.59 15.91
C GLY A 208 7.20 -10.01 14.43
N THR A 209 8.24 -9.64 13.68
CA THR A 209 8.49 -10.07 12.29
C THR A 209 9.98 -10.38 12.13
N GLY A 210 10.34 -11.43 11.37
CA GLY A 210 11.71 -11.90 11.19
C GLY A 210 11.87 -12.77 9.95
#